data_AF-A0A3G3K3N6-F1
#
_entry.id   AF-A0A3G3K3N6-F1
#
_cell.length_a   1.000
_cell.length_b   1.000
_cell.length_c   1.000
_cell.angle_alpha   90.00
_cell.angle_beta   90.00
_cell.angle_gamma   90.00
#
_symmetry.space_group_name_H-M   'P 1'
#
loop_
_entity.id
_entity.type
_entity.pdbx_description
1 polymer ?
#
loop_
_entity_poly.entity_id
_entity_poly.type
_entity_poly.pdbx_seq_one_letter_code
_entity_poly.pdbx_strand_id
1 'polypeptide(L)'
;MLSFEQKLAIADSFPELQRKPVSLGRVNYHYENSVYEKKTVVYHLHPNGNGFVYAGELDGYETDDKGFVNIRDFGEDELRAVIEQSIRSLSGDGGDDSAEGPSSDKEIWTNAKKQELTLTLDDEDGMWYVFAGLNMDAAFESYEEAKEYLEDEGFSRSRRG
;
A
#
# COMPACT_ATOMS: atom_id res chain seq x y z
N MET A 1 19.52 -7.41 -7.73
CA MET A 1 18.98 -8.76 -7.99
C MET A 1 19.16 -9.66 -6.77
N LEU A 2 18.04 -10.15 -6.24
CA LEU A 2 17.99 -11.06 -5.08
C LEU A 2 17.87 -12.54 -5.47
N SER A 3 18.32 -13.43 -4.59
CA SER A 3 18.10 -14.89 -4.72
C SER A 3 16.64 -15.26 -4.46
N PHE A 4 16.24 -16.47 -4.89
CA PHE A 4 14.90 -17.00 -4.59
C PHE A 4 14.60 -17.00 -3.08
N GLU A 5 15.55 -17.44 -2.25
CA GLU A 5 15.37 -17.50 -0.79
C GLU A 5 15.21 -16.11 -0.16
N GLN A 6 15.93 -15.10 -0.66
CA GLN A 6 15.79 -13.72 -0.19
C GLN A 6 14.42 -13.15 -0.55
N LYS A 7 13.97 -13.33 -1.80
CA LYS A 7 12.63 -12.87 -2.22
C LYS A 7 11.52 -13.57 -1.44
N LEU A 8 11.73 -14.86 -1.15
CA LEU A 8 10.82 -15.65 -0.34
C LEU A 8 10.74 -15.13 1.10
N ALA A 9 11.89 -14.84 1.73
CA ALA A 9 11.94 -14.28 3.07
C ALA A 9 11.26 -12.90 3.15
N ILE A 10 11.41 -12.05 2.12
CA ILE A 10 10.72 -10.77 2.04
C ILE A 10 9.20 -10.99 1.95
N ALA A 11 8.73 -11.86 1.05
CA ALA A 11 7.31 -12.15 0.92
C ALA A 11 6.70 -12.81 2.17
N ASP A 12 7.43 -13.73 2.82
CA ASP A 12 7.02 -14.36 4.09
C ASP A 12 7.02 -13.36 5.27
N SER A 13 7.68 -12.20 5.15
CA SER A 13 7.66 -11.16 6.19
C SER A 13 6.33 -10.40 6.28
N PHE A 14 5.45 -10.54 5.28
CA PHE A 14 4.11 -9.95 5.28
C PHE A 14 3.10 -10.96 5.86
N PRO A 15 2.64 -10.80 7.11
CA PRO A 15 1.80 -11.79 7.80
C PRO A 15 0.42 -11.97 7.17
N GLU A 16 -0.01 -11.01 6.36
CA GLU A 16 -1.27 -11.03 5.63
C GLU A 16 -1.24 -11.87 4.35
N LEU A 17 -0.04 -12.20 3.85
CA LEU A 17 0.11 -13.00 2.65
C LEU A 17 0.09 -14.49 2.98
N GLN A 18 -0.74 -15.22 2.26
CA GLN A 18 -0.77 -16.67 2.30
C GLN A 18 0.09 -17.26 1.19
N ARG A 19 1.17 -17.94 1.60
CA ARG A 19 2.02 -18.70 0.70
C ARG A 19 1.27 -19.91 0.15
N LYS A 20 1.17 -20.00 -1.17
CA LYS A 20 0.58 -21.13 -1.90
C LYS A 20 1.64 -21.78 -2.80
N PRO A 21 2.12 -22.99 -2.45
CA PRO A 21 3.05 -23.71 -3.30
C PRO A 21 2.37 -24.12 -4.61
N VAL A 22 3.15 -24.12 -5.69
CA VAL A 22 2.72 -24.49 -7.03
C VAL A 22 3.68 -25.55 -7.58
N SER A 23 3.35 -26.11 -8.75
CA SER A 23 4.21 -27.10 -9.42
C SER A 23 5.62 -26.56 -9.72
N LEU A 24 6.61 -27.45 -9.74
CA LEU A 24 8.02 -27.16 -10.08
C LEU A 24 8.72 -26.20 -9.10
N GLY A 25 8.35 -26.26 -7.82
CA GLY A 25 8.98 -25.45 -6.77
C GLY A 25 8.64 -23.96 -6.83
N ARG A 26 7.65 -23.57 -7.64
CA ARG A 26 7.13 -22.21 -7.67
C ARG A 26 6.25 -21.93 -6.45
N VAL A 27 6.12 -20.66 -6.14
CA VAL A 27 5.28 -20.17 -5.05
C VAL A 27 4.48 -18.96 -5.50
N ASN A 28 3.22 -18.90 -5.08
CA ASN A 28 2.40 -17.69 -5.15
C ASN A 28 2.16 -17.17 -3.73
N TYR A 29 1.88 -15.88 -3.61
CA TYR A 29 1.42 -15.26 -2.37
C TYR A 29 0.08 -14.58 -2.62
N HIS A 30 -0.88 -14.88 -1.75
CA HIS A 30 -2.24 -14.41 -1.88
C HIS A 30 -2.63 -13.56 -0.68
N TYR A 31 -3.18 -12.38 -0.94
CA TYR A 31 -3.88 -11.57 0.04
C TYR A 31 -5.36 -11.97 0.06
N GLU A 32 -5.77 -12.77 1.05
CA GLU A 32 -7.12 -13.34 1.08
C GLU A 32 -8.20 -12.33 1.48
N ASN A 33 -7.81 -11.24 2.13
CA ASN A 33 -8.68 -10.14 2.57
C ASN A 33 -8.90 -9.07 1.49
N SER A 34 -8.51 -9.34 0.24
CA SER A 34 -8.74 -8.41 -0.88
C SER A 34 -10.23 -8.05 -0.98
N VAL A 35 -10.52 -6.76 -1.17
CA VAL A 35 -11.88 -6.28 -1.45
C VAL A 35 -12.29 -6.53 -2.91
N TYR A 36 -11.33 -6.94 -3.75
CA TYR A 36 -11.53 -7.31 -5.14
C TYR A 36 -11.49 -8.83 -5.32
N GLU A 37 -11.97 -9.33 -6.47
CA GLU A 37 -11.79 -10.75 -6.84
C GLU A 37 -10.31 -11.13 -6.97
N LYS A 38 -9.46 -10.17 -7.30
CA LYS A 38 -8.01 -10.36 -7.42
C LYS A 38 -7.39 -10.49 -6.03
N LYS A 39 -6.77 -11.64 -5.76
CA LYS A 39 -6.09 -11.95 -4.48
C LYS A 39 -4.59 -12.21 -4.62
N THR A 40 -4.08 -12.40 -5.84
CA THR A 40 -2.68 -12.77 -6.04
C THR A 40 -1.80 -11.53 -6.00
N VAL A 41 -0.92 -11.45 -5.01
CA VAL A 41 0.07 -10.38 -4.85
C VAL A 41 1.38 -10.77 -5.52
N VAL A 42 1.97 -11.92 -5.15
CA VAL A 42 3.16 -12.47 -5.82
C VAL A 42 2.75 -13.67 -6.66
N TYR A 43 3.14 -13.69 -7.92
CA TYR A 43 2.79 -14.73 -8.88
C TYR A 43 4.04 -15.41 -9.45
N HIS A 44 4.00 -16.74 -9.47
CA HIS A 44 4.99 -17.62 -10.10
C HIS A 44 6.44 -17.30 -9.68
N LEU A 45 6.67 -17.03 -8.39
CA LEU A 45 8.04 -16.88 -7.88
C LEU A 45 8.78 -18.21 -8.07
N HIS A 46 9.76 -18.21 -8.96
CA HIS A 46 10.47 -19.38 -9.43
C HIS A 46 11.82 -19.52 -8.71
N PRO A 47 12.32 -20.75 -8.49
CA PRO A 47 13.64 -20.99 -7.88
C PRO A 47 14.84 -20.32 -8.56
N ASN A 48 14.66 -19.75 -9.76
CA ASN A 48 15.70 -18.98 -10.46
C ASN A 48 15.73 -17.50 -10.05
N GLY A 49 14.86 -17.11 -9.11
CA GLY A 49 14.71 -15.73 -8.63
C GLY A 49 13.76 -14.87 -9.47
N ASN A 50 13.23 -15.36 -10.60
CA ASN A 50 12.23 -14.61 -11.36
C ASN A 50 10.82 -14.77 -10.74
N GLY A 51 9.98 -13.76 -10.89
CA GLY A 51 8.60 -13.77 -10.43
C GLY A 51 7.89 -12.51 -10.88
N PHE A 52 6.64 -12.39 -10.47
CA PHE A 52 5.80 -11.24 -10.82
C PHE A 52 5.07 -10.73 -9.59
N VAL A 53 4.86 -9.42 -9.48
CA VAL A 53 4.04 -8.81 -8.42
C VAL A 53 2.90 -8.03 -9.05
N TYR A 54 1.71 -8.11 -8.48
CA TYR A 54 0.55 -7.39 -8.99
C TYR A 54 0.73 -5.88 -8.75
N ALA A 55 0.69 -5.10 -9.82
CA ALA A 55 0.84 -3.65 -9.79
C ALA A 55 -0.20 -2.97 -10.72
N GLY A 56 -1.30 -3.67 -11.05
CA GLY A 56 -2.29 -3.18 -12.00
C GLY A 56 -3.06 -1.94 -11.54
N GLU A 57 -3.08 -1.70 -10.22
CA GLU A 57 -3.65 -0.51 -9.60
C GLU A 57 -2.57 0.48 -9.14
N LEU A 58 -1.31 0.29 -9.54
CA LEU A 58 -0.17 1.12 -9.11
C LEU A 58 0.34 1.95 -10.28
N ASP A 59 0.57 3.24 -10.03
CA ASP A 59 1.24 4.13 -10.97
C ASP A 59 2.77 3.91 -10.99
N GLY A 60 3.40 4.14 -12.14
CA GLY A 60 4.87 4.11 -12.27
C GLY A 60 5.49 2.73 -12.51
N TYR A 61 4.70 1.66 -12.61
CA TYR A 61 5.18 0.32 -12.95
C TYR A 61 4.82 -0.08 -14.38
N GLU A 62 5.79 -0.66 -15.11
CA GLU A 62 5.51 -1.31 -16.39
C GLU A 62 4.90 -2.70 -16.14
N THR A 63 3.58 -2.81 -16.28
CA THR A 63 2.83 -4.06 -16.08
C THR A 63 2.47 -4.76 -17.39
N ASP A 64 2.33 -6.08 -17.34
CA ASP A 64 1.72 -6.85 -18.44
C ASP A 64 0.19 -6.66 -18.52
N ASP A 65 -0.48 -7.25 -19.52
CA ASP A 65 -1.94 -7.19 -19.74
C ASP A 65 -2.77 -7.66 -18.52
N LYS A 66 -2.18 -8.38 -17.57
CA LYS A 66 -2.83 -8.86 -16.33
C LYS A 66 -2.49 -8.02 -15.10
N GLY A 67 -1.78 -6.91 -15.30
CA GLY A 67 -1.38 -5.98 -14.25
C GLY A 67 -0.26 -6.51 -13.36
N PHE A 68 0.68 -7.33 -13.86
CA PHE A 68 1.86 -7.71 -13.07
C PHE A 68 3.15 -7.09 -13.60
N VAL A 69 4.02 -6.69 -12.68
CA VAL A 69 5.38 -6.26 -12.97
C VAL A 69 6.36 -7.41 -12.77
N ASN A 70 7.35 -7.50 -13.64
CA ASN A 70 8.41 -8.49 -13.53
C ASN A 70 9.44 -8.05 -12.48
N ILE A 71 9.64 -8.86 -11.44
CA ILE A 71 10.54 -8.54 -10.32
C ILE A 71 11.92 -9.17 -10.45
N ARG A 72 12.34 -9.64 -11.63
CA ARG A 72 13.62 -10.35 -11.82
C ARG A 72 14.79 -9.58 -11.23
N ASP A 73 14.90 -8.31 -11.59
CA ASP A 73 16.06 -7.47 -11.33
C ASP A 73 15.95 -6.65 -10.03
N PHE A 74 14.78 -6.66 -9.37
CA PHE A 74 14.48 -5.88 -8.17
C PHE A 74 15.46 -6.17 -7.01
N GLY A 75 15.80 -5.11 -6.28
CA GLY A 75 16.44 -5.14 -4.97
C GLY A 75 15.47 -5.49 -3.83
N GLU A 76 15.98 -5.45 -2.60
CA GLU A 76 15.20 -5.73 -1.39
C GLU A 76 14.13 -4.67 -1.13
N ASP A 77 14.54 -3.40 -1.12
CA ASP A 77 13.64 -2.27 -0.87
C ASP A 77 12.57 -2.17 -1.97
N GLU A 78 12.97 -2.30 -3.23
CA GLU A 78 12.04 -2.27 -4.38
C GLU A 78 11.01 -3.41 -4.32
N LEU A 79 11.45 -4.63 -3.96
CA LEU A 79 10.56 -5.77 -3.85
C LEU A 79 9.61 -5.62 -2.66
N ARG A 80 10.10 -5.15 -1.52
CA ARG A 80 9.28 -4.88 -0.35
C ARG A 80 8.23 -3.82 -0.65
N ALA A 81 8.64 -2.70 -1.27
CA ALA A 81 7.77 -1.59 -1.62
C ALA A 81 6.66 -2.01 -2.60
N VAL A 82 6.98 -2.76 -3.65
CA VAL A 82 5.96 -3.18 -4.63
C VAL A 82 4.97 -4.20 -4.03
N ILE A 83 5.43 -5.10 -3.15
CA ILE A 83 4.53 -6.05 -2.46
C ILE A 83 3.59 -5.30 -1.51
N GLU A 84 4.10 -4.34 -0.75
CA GLU A 84 3.30 -3.54 0.16
C GLU A 84 2.26 -2.70 -0.58
N GLN A 85 2.67 -2.00 -1.63
CA GLN A 85 1.75 -1.24 -2.49
C GLN A 85 0.68 -2.15 -3.11
N SER A 86 1.07 -3.34 -3.58
CA SER A 86 0.15 -4.34 -4.14
C SER A 86 -0.91 -4.82 -3.14
N ILE A 87 -0.49 -5.05 -1.89
CA ILE A 87 -1.40 -5.40 -0.80
C ILE A 87 -2.40 -4.26 -0.58
N ARG A 88 -1.89 -3.03 -0.38
CA ARG A 88 -2.74 -1.86 -0.10
C ARG A 88 -3.74 -1.61 -1.21
N SER A 89 -3.29 -1.68 -2.46
CA SER A 89 -4.17 -1.51 -3.61
C SER A 89 -5.29 -2.56 -3.66
N LEU A 90 -5.07 -3.75 -3.07
CA LEU A 90 -6.08 -4.81 -2.96
C LEU A 90 -6.94 -4.73 -1.70
N SER A 91 -6.49 -4.02 -0.66
CA SER A 91 -7.23 -3.85 0.61
C SER A 91 -8.40 -2.88 0.51
N GLY A 92 -8.55 -2.14 -0.60
CA GLY A 92 -9.56 -1.08 -0.74
C GLY A 92 -9.20 0.19 0.03
N ASP A 93 -8.10 0.17 0.76
CA ASP A 93 -7.43 1.33 1.33
C ASP A 93 -6.58 1.94 0.22
N GLY A 94 -7.25 2.72 -0.63
CA GLY A 94 -6.64 3.53 -1.67
C GLY A 94 -5.82 4.68 -1.07
N GLY A 95 -4.75 4.33 -0.36
CA GLY A 95 -3.65 5.21 -0.02
C GLY A 95 -3.37 5.31 1.47
N ASP A 96 -2.26 4.70 1.90
CA ASP A 96 -1.18 5.42 2.58
C ASP A 96 0.15 4.61 2.58
N ASP A 97 1.13 5.13 1.83
CA ASP A 97 2.52 5.35 2.23
C ASP A 97 3.55 4.22 2.34
N SER A 98 4.33 4.02 1.26
CA SER A 98 5.79 3.78 1.33
C SER A 98 6.39 4.10 -0.05
N ALA A 99 6.66 5.36 -0.31
CA ALA A 99 7.80 5.79 -1.11
C ALA A 99 7.93 7.31 -0.99
N GLU A 100 9.01 7.73 -0.34
CA GLU A 100 9.48 9.10 -0.27
C GLU A 100 9.47 9.77 -1.65
N GLY A 101 8.62 10.79 -1.80
CA GLY A 101 8.54 11.67 -2.98
C GLY A 101 7.57 12.82 -2.70
N PRO A 102 7.92 14.09 -3.00
CA PRO A 102 7.13 15.23 -2.57
C PRO A 102 6.00 15.52 -3.56
N SER A 103 4.81 14.95 -3.34
CA SER A 103 3.50 15.49 -3.81
C SER A 103 2.43 14.40 -3.73
N SER A 104 1.59 14.44 -2.70
CA SER A 104 0.19 13.96 -2.66
C SER A 104 -0.31 14.18 -1.23
N ASP A 105 -1.13 15.20 -1.03
CA ASP A 105 -1.57 15.80 0.23
C ASP A 105 -2.44 14.87 1.12
N LYS A 106 -1.86 13.74 1.56
CA LYS A 106 -2.43 12.89 2.62
C LYS A 106 -1.63 13.05 3.91
N GLU A 107 -2.31 13.42 4.99
CA GLU A 107 -1.71 13.57 6.31
C GLU A 107 -2.38 12.67 7.33
N ILE A 108 -1.58 11.90 8.08
CA ILE A 108 -2.08 11.07 9.18
C ILE A 108 -2.05 11.83 10.51
N TRP A 109 -3.16 11.74 11.22
CA TRP A 109 -3.39 12.36 12.52
C TRP A 109 -3.76 11.29 13.54
N THR A 110 -3.12 11.31 14.72
CA THR A 110 -3.37 10.30 15.77
C THR A 110 -3.63 10.94 17.13
N ASN A 111 -4.45 10.31 17.96
CA ASN A 111 -4.73 10.79 19.31
C ASN A 111 -4.18 9.84 20.41
N ALA A 112 -4.29 10.27 21.67
CA ALA A 112 -3.83 9.49 22.83
C ALA A 112 -4.51 8.12 22.99
N LYS A 113 -5.66 7.89 22.34
CA LYS A 113 -6.40 6.62 22.32
C LYS A 113 -5.98 5.71 21.16
N LYS A 114 -4.94 6.08 20.39
CA LYS A 114 -4.50 5.40 19.16
C LYS A 114 -5.58 5.34 18.08
N GLN A 115 -6.50 6.30 18.06
CA GLN A 115 -7.37 6.51 16.92
C GLN A 115 -6.59 7.26 15.85
N GLU A 116 -6.92 6.99 14.60
CA GLU A 116 -6.27 7.56 13.44
C GLU A 116 -7.32 8.24 12.55
N LEU A 117 -6.98 9.43 12.08
CA LEU A 117 -7.73 10.17 11.06
C LEU A 117 -6.78 10.53 9.93
N THR A 118 -7.31 10.52 8.71
CA THR A 118 -6.57 10.88 7.51
C THR A 118 -7.16 12.17 6.93
N LEU A 119 -6.30 13.16 6.75
CA LEU A 119 -6.64 14.42 6.09
C LEU A 119 -6.16 14.33 4.64
N THR A 120 -7.05 14.53 3.67
CA THR A 120 -6.76 14.42 2.22
C THR A 120 -7.25 15.68 1.51
N LEU A 121 -6.41 16.28 0.66
CA LEU A 121 -6.88 17.27 -0.32
C LEU A 121 -7.45 16.55 -1.55
N ASP A 122 -8.62 16.97 -1.99
CA ASP A 122 -9.15 16.60 -3.30
C ASP A 122 -8.73 17.67 -4.31
N ASP A 123 -7.92 17.29 -5.30
CA ASP A 123 -7.43 18.22 -6.33
C ASP A 123 -8.51 18.64 -7.35
N GLU A 124 -9.64 17.93 -7.44
CA GLU A 124 -10.73 18.25 -8.38
C GLU A 124 -11.59 19.41 -7.87
N ASP A 125 -11.90 19.42 -6.56
CA ASP A 125 -12.73 20.46 -5.93
C ASP A 125 -11.95 21.41 -4.99
N GLY A 126 -10.71 21.08 -4.64
CA GLY A 126 -9.85 21.87 -3.76
C GLY A 126 -10.21 21.78 -2.28
N MET A 127 -11.05 20.82 -1.89
CA MET A 127 -11.54 20.66 -0.53
C MET A 127 -10.67 19.69 0.28
N TRP A 128 -10.63 19.91 1.59
CA TRP A 128 -9.91 19.09 2.55
C TRP A 128 -10.88 18.14 3.25
N TYR A 129 -10.68 16.84 3.08
CA TYR A 129 -11.52 15.79 3.64
C TYR A 129 -10.83 15.08 4.80
N VAL A 130 -11.54 14.90 5.91
CA VAL A 130 -11.11 14.10 7.06
C VAL A 130 -11.83 12.76 7.04
N PHE A 131 -11.07 11.68 7.17
CA PHE A 131 -11.58 10.31 7.17
C PHE A 131 -11.21 9.56 8.45
N ALA A 132 -12.16 8.76 8.95
CA ALA A 132 -11.94 7.74 9.97
C ALA A 132 -11.93 6.35 9.30
N GLY A 133 -10.77 5.95 8.81
CA GLY A 133 -10.64 4.79 7.91
C GLY A 133 -11.37 5.06 6.60
N LEU A 134 -12.36 4.21 6.25
CA LEU A 134 -13.14 4.36 5.00
C LEU A 134 -14.33 5.33 5.12
N ASN A 135 -14.62 5.85 6.32
CA ASN A 135 -15.77 6.74 6.53
C ASN A 135 -15.32 8.19 6.50
N MET A 136 -15.96 9.00 5.65
CA MET A 136 -15.80 10.46 5.66
C MET A 136 -16.39 11.03 6.95
N ASP A 137 -15.59 11.79 7.68
CA ASP A 137 -15.95 12.40 8.95
C ASP A 137 -16.34 13.88 8.76
N ALA A 138 -15.48 14.67 8.09
CA ALA A 138 -15.71 16.09 7.83
C ALA A 138 -15.05 16.54 6.51
N ALA A 139 -15.47 17.71 6.02
CA ALA A 139 -14.90 18.37 4.83
C ALA A 139 -14.75 19.87 5.09
N PHE A 140 -13.67 20.47 4.61
CA PHE A 140 -13.27 21.86 4.88
C PHE A 140 -12.78 22.55 3.61
N GLU A 141 -12.98 23.87 3.53
CA GLU A 141 -12.53 24.68 2.40
C GLU A 141 -11.05 25.04 2.49
N SER A 142 -10.44 24.90 3.67
CA SER A 142 -9.04 25.25 3.91
C SER A 142 -8.32 24.23 4.79
N TYR A 143 -7.01 24.11 4.57
CA TYR A 143 -6.13 23.29 5.38
C TYR A 143 -6.15 23.71 6.86
N GLU A 144 -6.17 25.02 7.12
CA GLU A 144 -6.13 25.57 8.47
C GLU A 144 -7.38 25.17 9.29
N GLU A 145 -8.56 25.17 8.68
CA GLU A 145 -9.80 24.73 9.33
C GLU A 145 -9.78 23.22 9.61
N ALA A 146 -9.34 22.41 8.66
CA ALA A 146 -9.23 20.97 8.85
C ALA A 146 -8.22 20.62 9.95
N LYS A 147 -7.10 21.35 10.00
CA LYS A 147 -6.08 21.23 11.03
C LYS A 147 -6.62 21.60 12.41
N GLU A 148 -7.31 22.72 12.53
CA GLU A 148 -7.90 23.19 13.79
C GLU A 148 -8.92 22.18 14.33
N TYR A 149 -9.77 21.62 13.45
CA TYR A 149 -10.70 20.54 13.80
C TYR A 149 -9.97 19.33 14.42
N LEU A 150 -8.90 18.87 13.78
CA LEU A 150 -8.13 17.72 14.25
C LEU A 150 -7.44 18.00 15.60
N GLU A 151 -6.89 19.21 15.78
CA GLU A 151 -6.27 19.63 17.04
C GLU A 151 -7.30 19.73 18.17
N ASP A 152 -8.50 20.25 17.90
CA ASP A 152 -9.60 20.37 18.88
C ASP A 152 -10.15 18.99 19.30
N GLU A 153 -10.22 18.03 18.38
CA GLU A 153 -10.57 16.63 18.67
C GLU A 153 -9.43 15.86 19.39
N GLY A 154 -8.31 16.53 19.66
CA GLY A 154 -7.17 15.98 20.40
C GLY A 154 -6.29 15.05 19.57
N PHE A 155 -6.35 15.16 18.25
CA PHE A 155 -5.40 14.53 17.34
C PHE A 155 -4.15 15.39 17.19
N SER A 156 -3.05 14.74 16.86
CA SER A 156 -1.80 15.40 16.55
C SER A 156 -1.18 14.74 15.34
N ARG A 157 -0.61 15.56 14.46
CA ARG A 157 0.04 15.10 13.24
C ARG A 157 1.12 14.08 13.58
N SER A 158 0.96 12.87 13.05
CA SER A 158 1.96 11.82 13.21
C SER A 158 3.09 12.07 12.22
N ARG A 159 4.21 12.63 12.69
CA ARG A 159 5.46 12.53 11.95
C ARG A 159 6.05 11.17 12.31
N ARG A 160 5.91 10.18 11.42
CA ARG A 160 6.69 8.93 11.57
C ARG A 160 8.16 9.33 11.47
N GLY A 161 8.86 9.29 12.60
CA GLY A 161 10.31 9.49 12.71
C GLY A 161 11.07 8.18 12.57
#